data_AF-A0A2E8WEH3-F1
#
_entry.id   AF-A0A2E8WEH3-F1
#
_cell.length_a   1.000
_cell.length_b   1.000
_cell.length_c   1.000
_cell.angle_alpha   90.00
_cell.angle_beta   90.00
_cell.angle_gamma   90.00
#
_symmetry.space_group_name_H-M   'P 1'
#
loop_
_entity.id
_entity.type
_entity.pdbx_description
1 polymer ?
#
loop_
_entity_poly.entity_id
_entity_poly.type
_entity_poly.pdbx_seq_one_letter_code
_entity_poly.pdbx_strand_id
1 'polypeptide(L)'
;MVTKTSRGPYVDAATRQTARFLSRPNRFVVRCSIDGVEHTTYLPNPDRLTELLLSNTRIWLTRSTNTSKKMPLTVVGAERLGKLVILDTHATNRISVDLIDTD
;
A
#
# COMPACT_ATOMS: atom_id res chain seq x y z
N MET A 1 12.85 27.34 1.17
CA MET A 1 13.56 26.37 0.31
C MET A 1 13.35 24.98 0.89
N VAL A 2 12.38 24.22 0.37
CA VAL A 2 12.27 22.79 0.67
C VAL A 2 13.22 22.07 -0.29
N THR A 3 14.21 21.38 0.24
CA THR A 3 15.19 20.63 -0.55
C THR A 3 14.48 19.46 -1.22
N LYS A 4 14.20 19.58 -2.53
CA LYS A 4 13.63 18.51 -3.38
C LYS A 4 14.55 17.29 -3.32
N THR A 5 14.15 16.29 -2.54
CA THR A 5 14.85 14.99 -2.49
C THR A 5 14.56 14.24 -3.78
N SER A 6 15.58 13.57 -4.32
CA SER A 6 15.57 12.95 -5.65
C SER A 6 14.43 11.95 -5.86
N ARG A 7 13.92 11.93 -7.10
CA ARG A 7 12.83 11.10 -7.66
C ARG A 7 13.15 9.60 -7.58
N GLY A 8 12.93 9.00 -6.42
CA GLY A 8 12.91 7.54 -6.26
C GLY A 8 11.57 6.94 -6.71
N PRO A 9 11.52 5.65 -7.06
CA PRO A 9 10.24 4.99 -7.33
C PRO A 9 9.37 5.01 -6.07
N TYR A 10 8.07 5.28 -6.22
CA TYR A 10 7.10 5.27 -5.11
C TYR A 10 7.16 3.94 -4.32
N VAL A 11 7.30 2.82 -5.01
CA VAL A 11 7.54 1.49 -4.42
C VAL A 11 8.72 0.85 -5.15
N ASP A 12 9.71 0.37 -4.41
CA ASP A 12 10.84 -0.37 -4.95
C ASP A 12 10.40 -1.74 -5.50
N ALA A 13 10.89 -2.10 -6.67
CA ALA A 13 10.64 -3.40 -7.28
C ALA A 13 11.13 -4.56 -6.40
N ALA A 14 12.21 -4.38 -5.65
CA ALA A 14 12.80 -5.39 -4.77
C ALA A 14 11.96 -5.67 -3.51
N THR A 15 11.11 -4.73 -3.09
CA THR A 15 10.29 -4.88 -1.86
C THR A 15 8.82 -5.13 -2.15
N ARG A 16 8.41 -5.11 -3.43
CA ARG A 16 7.03 -5.29 -3.86
C ARG A 16 6.67 -6.76 -3.94
N GLN A 17 5.51 -7.12 -3.38
CA GLN A 17 4.93 -8.46 -3.51
C GLN A 17 3.41 -8.41 -3.55
N THR A 18 2.76 -9.47 -4.03
CA THR A 18 1.29 -9.59 -4.06
C THR A 18 0.78 -10.47 -2.94
N ALA A 19 -0.47 -10.26 -2.54
CA ALA A 19 -1.18 -11.12 -1.59
C ALA A 19 -2.67 -11.24 -1.97
N ARG A 20 -3.38 -12.19 -1.36
CA ARG A 20 -4.85 -12.27 -1.42
C ARG A 20 -5.44 -11.57 -0.20
N PHE A 21 -6.32 -10.61 -0.41
CA PHE A 21 -7.07 -9.99 0.67
C PHE A 21 -7.98 -11.02 1.36
N LEU A 22 -7.98 -11.03 2.70
CA LEU A 22 -8.84 -11.89 3.51
C LEU A 22 -9.88 -11.06 4.27
N SER A 23 -9.42 -10.08 5.06
CA SER A 23 -10.31 -9.22 5.84
C SER A 23 -9.65 -7.91 6.24
N ARG A 24 -10.45 -6.95 6.70
CA ARG A 24 -10.01 -5.65 7.19
C ARG A 24 -10.60 -5.41 8.59
N PRO A 25 -9.95 -5.92 9.66
CA PRO A 25 -10.51 -5.86 11.02
C PRO A 25 -10.69 -4.44 11.55
N ASN A 26 -9.92 -3.47 11.04
CA ASN A 26 -10.11 -2.06 11.33
C ASN A 26 -9.57 -1.20 10.19
N ARG A 27 -9.75 0.12 10.27
CA ARG A 27 -9.40 1.05 9.18
C ARG A 27 -7.91 1.10 8.80
N PHE A 28 -7.02 0.53 9.62
CA PHE A 28 -5.56 0.55 9.41
C PHE A 28 -4.93 -0.83 9.25
N VAL A 29 -5.71 -1.90 9.32
CA VAL A 29 -5.19 -3.27 9.34
C VAL A 29 -5.89 -4.10 8.29
N VAL A 30 -5.10 -4.79 7.46
CA VAL A 30 -5.56 -5.80 6.51
C VAL A 30 -4.92 -7.14 6.88
N ARG A 31 -5.75 -8.18 6.95
CA ARG A 31 -5.30 -9.57 6.95
C ARG A 31 -5.27 -10.06 5.50
N CYS A 32 -4.16 -10.67 5.09
CA CYS A 32 -3.97 -11.17 3.74
C CYS A 32 -3.21 -12.50 3.72
N SER A 33 -3.38 -13.28 2.67
CA SER A 33 -2.62 -14.51 2.44
C SER A 33 -1.47 -14.26 1.46
N ILE A 34 -0.26 -14.62 1.85
CA ILE A 34 0.94 -14.69 0.99
C ILE A 34 1.34 -16.16 0.97
N ASP A 35 1.34 -16.78 -0.21
CA ASP A 35 1.69 -18.20 -0.39
C ASP A 35 0.97 -19.15 0.59
N GLY A 36 -0.29 -18.86 0.89
CA GLY A 36 -1.13 -19.66 1.80
C GLY A 36 -1.01 -19.29 3.28
N VAL A 37 -0.07 -18.41 3.66
CA VAL A 37 0.15 -17.99 5.06
C VAL A 37 -0.55 -16.67 5.35
N GLU A 38 -1.30 -16.58 6.45
CA GLU A 38 -1.96 -15.34 6.88
C GLU A 38 -0.95 -14.34 7.47
N HIS A 39 -1.02 -13.10 7.02
CA HIS A 39 -0.23 -11.98 7.51
C HIS A 39 -1.12 -10.80 7.90
N THR A 40 -0.71 -10.10 8.95
CA THR A 40 -1.30 -8.82 9.37
C THR A 40 -0.47 -7.67 8.80
N THR A 41 -1.10 -6.79 8.02
CA THR A 41 -0.44 -5.75 7.22
C THR A 41 -1.08 -4.38 7.45
N TYR A 42 -0.28 -3.32 7.30
CA TYR A 42 -0.71 -1.96 7.55
C TYR A 42 -1.38 -1.38 6.31
N LEU A 43 -2.50 -0.69 6.49
CA LEU A 43 -3.21 0.02 5.43
C LEU A 43 -3.23 1.52 5.74
N PRO A 44 -2.45 2.35 5.02
CA PRO A 44 -2.45 3.81 5.14
C PRO A 44 -3.63 4.43 4.38
N ASN A 45 -4.85 3.93 4.64
CA ASN A 45 -6.07 4.43 4.04
C ASN A 45 -7.28 4.18 4.96
N PRO A 46 -7.85 5.23 5.58
CA PRO A 46 -8.94 5.10 6.52
C PRO A 46 -10.33 4.92 5.88
N ASP A 47 -10.47 5.08 4.56
CA ASP A 47 -11.75 5.05 3.86
C ASP A 47 -12.43 3.69 3.93
N ARG A 48 -13.69 3.56 3.48
CA ARG A 48 -14.44 2.30 3.56
C ARG A 48 -13.86 1.20 2.68
N LEU A 49 -13.44 1.53 1.45
CA LEU A 49 -12.82 0.61 0.47
C LEU A 49 -13.62 -0.67 0.19
N THR A 50 -14.91 -0.73 0.50
CA THR A 50 -15.76 -1.93 0.46
C THR A 50 -15.87 -2.52 -0.95
N GLU A 51 -15.82 -1.67 -1.97
CA GLU A 51 -15.86 -2.11 -3.37
C GLU A 51 -14.49 -2.56 -3.88
N LEU A 52 -13.40 -2.15 -3.23
CA LEU A 52 -12.03 -2.49 -3.65
C LEU A 52 -11.47 -3.69 -2.90
N LEU A 53 -11.85 -3.87 -1.63
CA LEU A 53 -11.35 -4.94 -0.76
C LEU A 53 -12.40 -6.04 -0.59
N LEU A 54 -12.74 -6.68 -1.70
CA LEU A 54 -13.54 -7.90 -1.70
C LEU A 54 -12.65 -9.11 -1.36
N SER A 55 -13.23 -10.15 -0.74
CA SER A 55 -12.49 -11.39 -0.43
C SER A 55 -11.73 -11.91 -1.67
N ASN A 56 -10.49 -12.36 -1.46
CA ASN A 56 -9.56 -12.84 -2.49
C ASN A 56 -9.08 -11.80 -3.52
N THR A 57 -9.45 -10.52 -3.37
CA THR A 57 -8.88 -9.45 -4.21
C THR A 57 -7.36 -9.51 -4.14
N ARG A 58 -6.69 -9.44 -5.30
CA ARG A 58 -5.24 -9.32 -5.32
C ARG A 58 -4.86 -7.94 -4.81
N ILE A 59 -4.09 -7.90 -3.73
CA ILE A 59 -3.52 -6.67 -3.21
C ILE A 59 -2.01 -6.65 -3.43
N TRP A 60 -1.47 -5.44 -3.50
CA TRP A 60 -0.05 -5.19 -3.62
C TRP A 60 0.47 -4.66 -2.30
N LEU A 61 1.60 -5.20 -1.89
CA LEU A 61 2.29 -4.88 -0.65
C LEU A 61 3.69 -4.35 -0.96
N THR A 62 4.22 -3.52 -0.07
CA THR A 62 5.64 -3.22 0.02
C THR A 62 6.18 -3.57 1.40
N ARG A 63 7.43 -4.02 1.46
CA ARG A 63 8.15 -4.28 2.71
C ARG A 63 9.01 -3.08 3.10
N SER A 64 8.88 -2.66 4.35
CA SER A 64 9.75 -1.68 4.98
C SER A 64 11.18 -2.21 5.12
N THR A 65 12.17 -1.39 4.77
CA THR A 65 13.60 -1.66 5.04
C THR A 65 13.94 -1.54 6.52
N ASN A 66 13.17 -0.75 7.28
CA ASN A 66 13.29 -0.71 8.73
C ASN A 66 12.69 -1.98 9.36
N THR A 67 13.57 -2.82 9.91
CA THR A 67 13.26 -4.12 10.51
C THR A 67 12.61 -4.02 11.89
N SER A 68 12.62 -2.86 12.56
CA SER A 68 12.02 -2.67 13.88
C SER A 68 10.50 -2.45 13.85
N LYS A 69 9.89 -2.31 12.66
CA LYS A 69 8.44 -2.12 12.53
C LYS A 69 7.68 -3.38 12.94
N LYS A 70 6.73 -3.21 13.88
CA LYS A 70 5.77 -4.24 14.29
C LYS A 70 4.98 -4.82 13.10
N MET A 71 4.68 -3.97 12.12
CA MET A 71 4.00 -4.35 10.87
C MET A 71 4.89 -3.93 9.69
N PRO A 72 5.78 -4.82 9.20
CA PRO A 72 6.77 -4.48 8.18
C PRO A 72 6.18 -4.40 6.77
N LEU A 73 4.95 -4.89 6.57
CA LEU A 73 4.25 -4.91 5.29
C LEU A 73 3.17 -3.82 5.26
N THR A 74 3.17 -3.04 4.18
CA THR A 74 2.18 -2.00 3.91
C THR A 74 1.42 -2.33 2.64
N VAL A 75 0.08 -2.25 2.68
CA VAL A 75 -0.79 -2.32 1.50
C VAL A 75 -0.63 -1.04 0.70
N VAL A 76 -0.21 -1.16 -0.56
CA VAL A 76 0.00 -0.03 -1.47
C VAL A 76 -1.09 0.08 -2.54
N GLY A 77 -1.79 -1.02 -2.84
CA GLY A 77 -2.84 -1.02 -3.86
C GLY A 77 -3.66 -2.31 -3.90
N ALA A 78 -4.76 -2.27 -4.65
CA ALA A 78 -5.64 -3.42 -4.90
C ALA A 78 -5.99 -3.51 -6.39
N GLU A 79 -6.15 -4.73 -6.92
CA GLU A 79 -6.64 -4.93 -8.28
C GLU A 79 -8.16 -4.80 -8.35
N ARG A 80 -8.63 -4.04 -9.33
CA ARG A 80 -10.06 -3.88 -9.66
C ARG A 80 -10.19 -3.81 -11.17
N LEU A 81 -11.01 -4.68 -11.74
CA LEU A 81 -11.29 -4.72 -13.19
C LEU A 81 -10.02 -4.70 -14.06
N GLY A 82 -9.01 -5.50 -13.68
CA GLY A 82 -7.73 -5.60 -14.39
C GLY A 82 -6.78 -4.40 -14.21
N LYS A 83 -7.13 -3.43 -13.35
CA LYS A 83 -6.29 -2.26 -13.06
C LYS A 83 -5.84 -2.25 -11.60
N LEU A 84 -4.66 -1.70 -11.36
CA LEU A 84 -4.17 -1.41 -10.02
C LEU A 84 -4.74 -0.08 -9.54
N VAL A 85 -5.46 -0.11 -8.41
CA VAL A 85 -5.90 1.09 -7.68
C VAL A 85 -4.93 1.31 -6.53
N ILE A 86 -4.27 2.48 -6.48
CA ILE A 86 -3.37 2.85 -5.40
C ILE A 86 -4.19 3.17 -4.15
N LEU A 87 -3.80 2.59 -3.02
CA LEU A 87 -4.46 2.77 -1.74
C LEU A 87 -3.63 3.60 -0.76
N ASP A 88 -2.32 3.76 -0.97
CA ASP A 88 -1.47 4.55 -0.07
C ASP A 88 -1.74 6.05 -0.21
N THR A 89 -2.54 6.57 0.71
CA THR A 89 -2.91 7.99 0.71
C THR A 89 -1.75 8.89 1.13
N HIS A 90 -0.81 8.39 1.95
CA HIS A 90 0.37 9.18 2.34
C HIS A 90 1.29 9.42 1.16
N ALA A 91 1.53 8.40 0.35
CA ALA A 91 2.32 8.55 -0.85
C ALA A 91 1.59 9.34 -1.93
N THR A 92 0.29 9.11 -2.12
CA THR A 92 -0.52 9.88 -3.07
C THR A 92 -0.46 11.37 -2.74
N ASN A 93 -0.62 11.75 -1.47
CA ASN A 93 -0.51 13.15 -1.05
C ASN A 93 0.89 13.73 -1.31
N ARG A 94 1.94 12.97 -1.03
CA ARG A 94 3.32 13.41 -1.31
C ARG A 94 3.56 13.63 -2.80
N ILE A 95 3.15 12.69 -3.65
CA ILE A 95 3.27 12.79 -5.10
C ILE A 95 2.45 13.97 -5.62
N SER A 96 1.24 14.19 -5.10
CA SER A 96 0.43 15.36 -5.46
C SER A 96 1.14 16.66 -5.14
N VAL A 97 1.74 16.78 -3.93
CA VAL A 97 2.55 17.95 -3.56
C VAL A 97 3.74 18.08 -4.51
N ASP A 98 4.48 17.01 -4.78
CA ASP A 98 5.63 17.03 -5.68
C ASP A 98 5.25 17.47 -7.10
N LEU A 99 4.07 17.06 -7.60
CA LEU A 99 3.55 17.42 -8.92
C LEU A 99 3.05 18.86 -9.00
N ILE A 100 2.38 19.33 -7.95
CA ILE A 100 1.89 20.71 -7.86
C ILE A 100 3.08 21.67 -7.70
N ASP A 101 4.05 21.31 -6.87
CA ASP A 101 5.25 22.12 -6.58
C ASP A 101 6.32 21.97 -7.70
N THR A 102 5.92 21.57 -8.90
CA THR A 102 6.79 21.57 -10.09
C THR A 102 6.79 22.97 -10.71
N ASP A 103 7.57 23.85 -10.07
CA ASP A 103 7.70 25.32 -10.28
C ASP A 103 6.54 26.17 -9.74
#